data_AF-A0A4Y2KRX4-F1
#
_entry.id   AF-A0A4Y2KRX4-F1
#
_cell.length_a   1.000
_cell.length_b   1.000
_cell.length_c   1.000
_cell.angle_alpha   90.00
_cell.angle_beta   90.00
_cell.angle_gamma   90.00
#
_symmetry.space_group_name_H-M   'P 1'
#
loop_
_entity.id
_entity.type
_entity.pdbx_description
1 polymer ?
#
loop_
_entity_poly.entity_id
_entity_poly.type
_entity_poly.pdbx_seq_one_letter_code
_entity_poly.pdbx_strand_id
1 'polypeptide(L)'
;MYFTVTVENYRKPPSATQCWNCNQFNHSSANCGYSTRCLKCGQEHTTSECTITTPQDNPTCINYGVVGHIASWRGCPAFPKIKPTKGQGVNYPRTQREFISSQYKRQENISYVQQAQKFLPRPDEIRERRNNNPHPIGNGECIEQEFYGFLQGIKVMYDALKSIPNLIKSVSELTQLSTTEDRTNHVIKALSSVANAVSHVQ
;
A
#
# COMPACT_ATOMS: atom_id res chain seq x y z
N MET A 1 18.40 -20.86 -4.03
CA MET A 1 18.17 -19.63 -4.82
C MET A 1 17.72 -18.55 -3.84
N TYR A 2 18.53 -17.53 -3.59
CA TYR A 2 18.22 -16.46 -2.64
C TYR A 2 18.13 -15.12 -3.38
N PHE A 3 17.13 -14.31 -3.04
CA PHE A 3 16.98 -12.95 -3.58
C PHE A 3 17.57 -11.96 -2.58
N THR A 4 18.42 -11.06 -3.05
CA THR A 4 18.97 -9.97 -2.24
C THR A 4 18.10 -8.74 -2.47
N VAL A 5 17.42 -8.26 -1.43
CA VAL A 5 16.62 -7.04 -1.47
C VAL A 5 17.42 -5.91 -0.81
N THR A 6 17.63 -4.83 -1.54
CA THR A 6 18.20 -3.58 -1.01
C THR A 6 17.07 -2.59 -0.75
N VAL A 7 16.90 -2.19 0.51
CA VAL A 7 15.97 -1.14 0.90
C VAL A 7 16.70 0.20 0.82
N GLU A 8 16.24 1.07 -0.06
CA GLU A 8 16.72 2.45 -0.15
C GLU A 8 15.69 3.40 0.45
N ASN A 9 16.17 4.48 1.08
CA ASN A 9 15.27 5.53 1.54
C ASN A 9 14.56 6.19 0.36
N TYR A 10 13.23 6.30 0.43
CA TYR A 10 12.44 6.96 -0.60
C TYR A 10 12.85 8.42 -0.73
N ARG A 11 13.39 8.78 -1.90
CA ARG A 11 13.72 10.16 -2.26
C ARG A 11 12.61 10.71 -3.14
N LYS A 12 11.88 11.70 -2.63
CA LYS A 12 10.84 12.39 -3.41
C LYS A 12 11.51 13.12 -4.59
N PRO A 13 11.04 12.94 -5.83
CA PRO A 13 11.55 13.69 -6.97
C PRO A 13 11.36 15.20 -6.74
N PRO A 14 12.27 16.04 -7.26
CA PRO A 14 12.14 17.48 -7.14
C PRO A 14 10.86 17.92 -7.86
N SER A 15 9.86 18.29 -7.06
CA SER A 15 8.54 18.74 -7.54
C SER A 15 8.10 19.91 -6.68
N ALA A 16 7.44 20.89 -7.28
CA ALA A 16 6.87 22.00 -6.52
C ALA A 16 5.87 21.48 -5.50
N THR A 17 6.05 21.89 -4.25
CA THR A 17 5.07 21.64 -3.19
C THR A 17 3.82 22.44 -3.52
N GLN A 18 2.67 21.77 -3.59
CA GLN A 18 1.37 22.43 -3.74
C GLN A 18 0.78 22.61 -2.34
N CYS A 19 0.32 23.82 -2.05
CA CYS A 19 -0.37 24.16 -0.81
C CYS A 19 -1.81 23.67 -0.88
N TRP A 20 -2.28 22.88 0.10
CA TRP A 20 -3.66 22.40 0.13
C TRP A 20 -4.66 23.44 0.64
N ASN A 21 -4.16 24.55 1.21
CA ASN A 21 -5.00 25.66 1.64
C ASN A 21 -5.42 26.53 0.45
N CYS A 22 -4.45 27.10 -0.28
CA CYS A 22 -4.72 28.04 -1.37
C CYS A 22 -4.49 27.48 -2.78
N ASN A 23 -4.06 26.22 -2.92
CA ASN A 23 -3.75 25.53 -4.18
C ASN A 23 -2.60 26.11 -5.04
N GLN A 24 -1.87 27.09 -4.50
CA GLN A 24 -0.66 27.64 -5.11
C GLN A 24 0.57 26.77 -4.82
N PHE A 25 1.69 27.11 -5.46
CA PHE A 25 2.93 26.32 -5.38
C PHE A 25 3.99 26.94 -4.46
N ASN A 26 5.02 26.16 -4.15
CA ASN A 26 6.23 26.51 -3.41
C ASN A 26 6.07 26.78 -1.90
N HIS A 27 4.95 26.41 -1.31
CA HIS A 27 4.77 26.44 0.15
C HIS A 27 3.81 25.35 0.63
N SER A 28 3.85 25.04 1.93
CA SER A 28 2.92 24.10 2.57
C SER A 28 1.72 24.84 3.17
N SER A 29 0.64 24.11 3.46
CA SER A 29 -0.54 24.68 4.12
C SER A 29 -0.23 25.26 5.49
N ALA A 30 0.73 24.68 6.22
CA ALA A 30 1.12 25.15 7.55
C ALA A 30 1.71 26.56 7.56
N ASN A 31 2.30 26.99 6.44
CA ASN A 31 2.94 28.30 6.29
C ASN A 31 2.23 29.18 5.26
N CYS A 32 0.93 28.94 5.07
CA CYS A 32 0.12 29.64 4.08
C CYS A 32 -0.58 30.86 4.71
N GLY A 33 -0.29 32.06 4.19
CA GLY A 33 -0.97 33.31 4.56
C GLY A 33 -2.09 33.73 3.60
N TYR A 34 -2.44 32.87 2.63
CA TYR A 34 -3.49 33.15 1.63
C TYR A 34 -4.85 32.61 2.10
N SER A 35 -5.93 33.16 1.53
CA SER A 35 -7.28 32.62 1.74
C SER A 35 -7.40 31.19 1.20
N THR A 36 -8.22 30.39 1.89
CA THR A 36 -8.54 29.03 1.50
C THR A 36 -9.25 29.05 0.15
N ARG A 37 -8.82 28.19 -0.79
CA ARG A 37 -9.49 28.03 -2.09
C ARG A 37 -9.83 26.56 -2.31
N CYS A 38 -11.05 26.28 -2.75
CA CYS A 38 -11.47 24.94 -3.08
C CYS A 38 -10.81 24.45 -4.39
N LEU A 39 -10.23 23.25 -4.39
CA LEU A 39 -9.57 22.68 -5.57
C LEU A 39 -10.57 22.36 -6.70
N LYS A 40 -11.83 22.11 -6.37
CA LYS A 40 -12.89 21.73 -7.33
C LYS A 40 -13.48 22.94 -8.06
N CYS A 41 -13.84 23.99 -7.33
CA CYS A 41 -14.57 25.15 -7.87
C CYS A 41 -13.85 26.49 -7.74
N GLY A 42 -12.73 26.56 -7.02
CA GLY A 42 -11.93 27.77 -6.86
C GLY A 42 -12.46 28.81 -5.87
N GLN A 43 -13.62 28.56 -5.25
CA GLN A 43 -14.28 29.47 -4.29
C GLN A 43 -13.63 29.39 -2.89
N GLU A 44 -13.97 30.36 -2.03
CA GLU A 44 -13.40 30.52 -0.68
C GLU A 44 -14.01 29.55 0.35
N HIS A 45 -13.63 28.27 0.24
CA HIS A 45 -13.96 27.23 1.22
C HIS A 45 -13.00 26.05 1.08
N THR A 46 -13.02 25.14 2.06
CA THR A 46 -12.23 23.90 2.00
C THR A 46 -12.85 22.90 1.03
N THR A 47 -12.05 21.99 0.46
CA THR A 47 -12.57 21.00 -0.51
C THR A 47 -13.67 20.08 0.10
N SER A 48 -13.68 19.91 1.43
CA SER A 48 -14.70 19.17 2.19
C SER A 48 -16.06 19.86 2.24
N GLU A 49 -16.10 21.19 2.23
CA GLU A 49 -17.34 21.99 2.29
C GLU A 49 -17.94 22.26 0.91
N CYS A 50 -17.31 21.72 -0.14
CA CYS A 50 -17.73 21.97 -1.50
C CYS A 50 -19.02 21.23 -1.84
N THR A 51 -19.97 21.96 -2.44
CA THR A 51 -21.23 21.40 -2.96
C THR A 51 -20.99 20.38 -4.09
N ILE A 52 -19.86 20.49 -4.80
CA ILE A 52 -19.46 19.53 -5.83
C ILE A 52 -18.91 18.28 -5.14
N THR A 53 -19.75 17.27 -4.99
CA THR A 53 -19.39 15.97 -4.42
C THR A 53 -19.07 14.93 -5.50
N THR A 54 -19.68 15.04 -6.67
CA THR A 54 -19.50 14.11 -7.79
C THR A 54 -18.26 14.43 -8.62
N PRO A 55 -17.60 13.41 -9.21
CA PRO A 55 -16.57 13.63 -10.22
C PRO A 55 -17.14 14.44 -11.39
N GLN A 56 -16.40 15.45 -11.84
CA GLN A 56 -16.75 16.24 -13.02
C GLN A 56 -15.93 15.73 -14.20
N ASP A 57 -16.59 15.49 -15.34
CA ASP A 57 -15.91 14.99 -16.56
C ASP A 57 -14.89 15.99 -17.10
N ASN A 58 -15.22 17.29 -17.03
CA ASN A 58 -14.42 18.38 -17.56
C ASN A 58 -14.15 19.43 -16.47
N PRO A 59 -13.29 19.16 -15.49
CA PRO A 59 -12.98 20.10 -14.43
C PRO A 59 -12.15 21.27 -14.97
N THR A 60 -12.30 22.44 -14.37
CA THR A 60 -11.52 23.64 -14.76
C THR A 60 -10.36 23.84 -13.78
N CYS A 61 -9.16 24.06 -14.33
CA CYS A 61 -7.97 24.32 -13.52
C CYS A 61 -8.05 25.70 -12.89
N ILE A 62 -8.10 25.78 -11.55
CA ILE A 62 -8.21 27.06 -10.81
C ILE A 62 -6.96 27.95 -10.89
N ASN A 63 -5.83 27.41 -11.37
CA ASN A 63 -4.57 28.15 -11.52
C ASN A 63 -4.35 28.68 -12.94
N TYR A 64 -4.97 28.05 -13.95
CA TYR A 64 -4.73 28.38 -15.37
C TYR A 64 -6.03 28.66 -16.16
N GLY A 65 -7.20 28.36 -15.60
CA GLY A 65 -8.50 28.56 -16.23
C GLY A 65 -8.85 27.58 -17.35
N VAL A 66 -8.01 26.59 -17.63
CA VAL A 66 -8.22 25.62 -18.72
C VAL A 66 -9.08 24.44 -18.25
N VAL A 67 -10.04 24.07 -19.09
CA VAL A 67 -10.94 22.92 -18.91
C VAL A 67 -10.20 21.62 -19.23
N GLY A 68 -10.49 20.56 -18.47
CA GLY A 68 -10.01 19.19 -18.69
C GLY A 68 -9.12 18.65 -17.56
N HIS A 69 -8.68 19.49 -16.61
CA HIS A 69 -7.93 19.04 -15.44
C HIS A 69 -8.09 19.97 -14.23
N ILE A 70 -7.85 19.42 -13.03
CA ILE A 70 -7.76 20.17 -11.78
C ILE A 70 -6.35 20.72 -11.54
N ALA A 71 -6.20 21.76 -10.72
CA ALA A 71 -4.91 22.41 -10.46
C ALA A 71 -3.84 21.51 -9.84
N SER A 72 -4.22 20.37 -9.24
CA SER A 72 -3.26 19.39 -8.72
C SER A 72 -2.64 18.49 -9.79
N TRP A 73 -3.16 18.52 -11.03
CA TRP A 73 -2.63 17.72 -12.13
C TRP A 73 -1.21 18.16 -12.51
N ARG A 74 -0.25 17.22 -12.45
CA ARG A 74 1.19 17.50 -12.68
C ARG A 74 1.53 17.81 -14.13
N GLY A 75 0.63 17.51 -15.07
CA GLY A 75 0.77 17.89 -16.48
C GLY A 75 0.33 19.33 -16.79
N CYS A 76 -0.19 20.06 -15.79
CA CYS A 76 -0.67 21.43 -16.00
C CYS A 76 0.48 22.33 -16.50
N PRO A 77 0.27 23.16 -17.54
CA PRO A 77 1.28 24.10 -18.00
C PRO A 77 1.77 25.08 -16.91
N ALA A 78 0.89 25.42 -15.95
CA ALA A 78 1.20 26.28 -14.82
C ALA A 78 1.97 25.57 -13.68
N PHE A 79 2.11 24.24 -13.74
CA PHE A 79 2.84 23.50 -12.71
C PHE A 79 4.34 23.84 -12.78
N PRO A 80 4.97 24.31 -11.69
CA PRO A 80 6.35 24.77 -11.77
C PRO A 80 7.30 23.61 -12.09
N LYS A 81 8.05 23.78 -13.18
CA LYS A 81 9.09 22.84 -13.60
C LYS A 81 10.36 23.13 -12.81
N ILE A 82 10.55 22.42 -11.70
CA ILE A 82 11.80 22.51 -10.93
C ILE A 82 12.90 21.81 -11.74
N LYS A 83 13.93 22.57 -12.13
CA LYS A 83 15.16 21.97 -12.66
C LYS A 83 15.96 21.44 -11.48
N PRO A 84 16.49 20.20 -11.53
CA PRO A 84 17.38 19.73 -10.49
C PRO A 84 18.60 20.67 -10.40
N THR A 85 18.85 21.22 -9.22
CA THR A 85 20.03 22.06 -8.97
C THR A 85 21.29 21.19 -9.11
N LYS A 86 22.24 21.62 -9.94
CA LYS A 86 23.54 20.95 -10.11
C LYS A 86 24.20 20.82 -8.73
N GLY A 87 24.41 19.59 -8.26
CA GLY A 87 24.97 19.29 -6.93
C GLY A 87 24.18 18.23 -6.15
N GLN A 88 22.90 18.02 -6.48
CA GLN A 88 22.19 16.81 -6.07
C GLN A 88 22.51 15.73 -7.11
N GLY A 89 23.49 14.87 -6.82
CA GLY A 89 23.93 13.74 -7.67
C GLY A 89 22.86 12.65 -7.82
N VAL A 90 21.68 13.01 -8.29
CA VAL A 90 20.55 12.11 -8.51
C VAL A 90 20.19 12.18 -9.98
N ASN A 91 20.75 11.22 -10.72
CA ASN A 91 20.26 10.84 -12.03
C ASN A 91 18.88 10.20 -11.80
N TYR A 92 17.83 11.02 -11.66
CA TYR A 92 16.49 10.50 -11.82
C TYR A 92 16.41 10.09 -13.28
N PRO A 93 16.30 8.78 -13.61
CA PRO A 93 16.05 8.40 -14.98
C PRO A 93 14.76 9.11 -15.35
N ARG A 94 14.87 10.11 -16.22
CA ARG A 94 13.77 10.80 -16.87
C ARG A 94 13.14 9.84 -17.88
N THR A 95 12.91 8.59 -17.46
CA THR A 95 11.90 7.77 -18.08
C THR A 95 10.62 8.51 -17.76
N GLN A 96 10.05 9.11 -18.78
CA GLN A 96 8.63 9.35 -18.85
C GLN A 96 8.01 7.99 -18.54
N ARG A 97 7.78 7.69 -17.25
CA ARG A 97 6.77 6.70 -16.87
C ARG A 97 5.49 7.36 -17.31
N GLU A 98 5.20 7.24 -18.60
CA GLU A 98 3.86 7.41 -19.10
C GLU A 98 3.05 6.49 -18.21
N PHE A 99 2.28 7.10 -17.30
CA PHE A 99 1.27 6.37 -16.60
C PHE A 99 0.23 6.03 -17.66
N ILE A 100 0.50 4.96 -18.40
CA ILE A 100 -0.37 4.46 -19.44
C ILE A 100 -1.52 3.82 -18.70
N SER A 101 -2.54 4.62 -18.39
CA SER A 101 -3.73 4.18 -17.66
C SER A 101 -4.41 2.98 -18.33
N SER A 102 -4.21 2.79 -19.64
CA SER A 102 -4.68 1.61 -20.38
C SER A 102 -3.99 0.31 -19.99
N GLN A 103 -2.76 0.32 -19.44
CA GLN A 103 -2.08 -0.89 -18.97
C GLN A 103 -2.62 -1.39 -17.62
N TYR A 104 -3.25 -0.51 -16.85
CA TYR A 104 -3.83 -0.81 -15.53
C TYR A 104 -5.35 -1.03 -15.58
N LYS A 105 -5.99 -0.87 -16.75
CA LYS A 105 -7.37 -1.33 -16.92
C LYS A 105 -7.41 -2.86 -16.77
N ARG A 106 -8.26 -3.36 -15.86
CA ARG A 106 -8.50 -4.78 -15.67
C ARG A 106 -8.99 -5.37 -16.99
N GLN A 107 -8.26 -6.34 -17.52
CA GLN A 107 -8.76 -7.16 -18.62
C GLN A 107 -9.62 -8.26 -18.02
N GLU A 108 -10.89 -8.36 -18.44
CA GLU A 108 -11.86 -9.32 -17.88
C GLU A 108 -11.41 -10.78 -18.05
N ASN A 109 -10.50 -11.02 -18.98
CA ASN A 109 -10.08 -12.35 -19.41
C ASN A 109 -8.77 -12.84 -18.75
N ILE A 110 -8.21 -12.10 -17.79
CA ILE A 110 -6.91 -12.42 -17.16
C ILE A 110 -7.05 -12.41 -15.64
N SER A 111 -6.47 -13.43 -14.97
CA SER A 111 -6.46 -13.47 -13.51
C SER A 111 -5.50 -12.42 -12.93
N TYR A 112 -5.80 -11.95 -11.72
CA TYR A 112 -5.00 -10.94 -11.03
C TYR A 112 -3.49 -11.29 -10.96
N VAL A 113 -3.18 -12.57 -10.74
CA VAL A 113 -1.81 -13.08 -10.63
C VAL A 113 -1.05 -12.97 -11.95
N GLN A 114 -1.71 -13.27 -13.07
CA GLN A 114 -1.10 -13.23 -14.41
C GLN A 114 -0.82 -11.78 -14.88
N GLN A 115 -1.64 -10.82 -14.46
CA GLN A 115 -1.40 -9.41 -14.80
C GLN A 115 -0.16 -8.85 -14.07
N ALA A 116 0.06 -9.26 -12.81
CA ALA A 116 1.18 -8.79 -11.99
C ALA A 116 2.56 -9.23 -12.50
N GLN A 117 2.64 -10.42 -13.10
CA GLN A 117 3.91 -10.97 -13.64
C GLN A 117 4.52 -10.12 -14.77
N LYS A 118 3.69 -9.35 -15.50
CA LYS A 118 4.14 -8.50 -16.62
C LYS A 118 5.00 -7.30 -16.18
N PHE A 119 5.04 -7.01 -14.87
CA PHE A 119 5.74 -5.85 -14.32
C PHE A 119 7.03 -6.20 -13.57
N LEU A 120 7.48 -7.47 -13.60
CA LEU A 120 8.72 -7.89 -12.96
C LEU A 120 9.93 -7.64 -13.90
N PRO A 121 11.04 -7.04 -13.42
CA PRO A 121 12.22 -6.76 -14.23
C PRO A 121 12.98 -8.04 -14.65
N ARG A 122 13.61 -8.01 -15.83
CA ARG A 122 14.33 -9.16 -16.41
C ARG A 122 15.71 -9.37 -15.76
N PRO A 123 16.22 -10.62 -15.72
CA PRO A 123 17.44 -10.99 -14.97
C PRO A 123 18.73 -10.28 -15.37
N ASP A 124 18.83 -9.76 -16.60
CA ASP A 124 20.09 -9.26 -17.17
C ASP A 124 20.56 -7.92 -16.55
N GLU A 125 19.65 -7.13 -15.96
CA GLU A 125 19.97 -5.84 -15.31
C GLU A 125 20.71 -5.97 -13.96
N ILE A 126 20.83 -7.20 -13.42
CA ILE A 126 21.36 -7.46 -12.08
C ILE A 126 22.90 -7.43 -12.04
N ARG A 127 23.59 -7.74 -13.15
CA ARG A 127 25.05 -7.96 -13.15
C ARG A 127 25.88 -6.69 -13.06
N GLU A 128 25.46 -5.56 -13.64
CA GLU A 128 26.27 -4.34 -13.66
C GLU A 128 26.35 -3.61 -12.31
N ARG A 129 25.35 -3.78 -11.44
CA ARG A 129 25.23 -2.98 -10.21
C ARG A 129 26.13 -3.42 -9.05
N ARG A 130 26.78 -4.60 -9.16
CA ARG A 130 27.51 -5.25 -8.07
C ARG A 130 28.87 -4.61 -7.74
N ASN A 131 29.45 -3.82 -8.65
CA ASN A 131 30.84 -3.39 -8.54
C ASN A 131 31.06 -2.05 -7.83
N ASN A 132 30.01 -1.33 -7.41
CA ASN A 132 30.15 0.10 -7.05
C ASN A 132 29.59 0.54 -5.68
N ASN A 133 29.24 -0.35 -4.74
CA ASN A 133 28.68 0.13 -3.46
C ASN A 133 29.60 -0.07 -2.25
N PRO A 134 29.88 0.98 -1.45
CA PRO A 134 30.62 0.90 -0.19
C PRO A 134 29.85 0.11 0.90
N HIS A 135 30.62 -0.47 1.82
CA HIS A 135 30.11 -1.26 2.95
C HIS A 135 29.36 -0.37 3.97
N PRO A 136 28.14 -0.72 4.42
CA PRO A 136 27.46 0.02 5.48
C PRO A 136 27.92 -0.44 6.87
N ILE A 137 28.02 0.52 7.78
CA ILE A 137 28.22 0.39 9.22
C ILE A 137 26.88 0.69 9.89
N GLY A 138 26.39 -0.19 10.77
CA GLY A 138 25.47 0.15 11.86
C GLY A 138 24.04 -0.41 11.83
N ASN A 139 23.82 -1.42 12.67
CA ASN A 139 22.65 -1.74 13.52
C ASN A 139 21.28 -2.02 12.85
N GLY A 140 21.11 -3.23 12.31
CA GLY A 140 19.84 -3.74 11.74
C GLY A 140 19.06 -4.74 12.62
N GLU A 141 19.50 -4.98 13.86
CA GLU A 141 18.98 -6.11 14.68
C GLU A 141 17.59 -5.86 15.29
N CYS A 142 17.13 -4.61 15.41
CA CYS A 142 15.91 -4.28 16.14
C CYS A 142 14.62 -4.54 15.33
N ILE A 143 14.66 -4.45 14.00
CA ILE A 143 13.46 -4.52 13.13
C ILE A 143 13.10 -5.99 12.78
N GLU A 144 14.09 -6.89 12.72
CA GLU A 144 13.82 -8.30 12.44
C GLU A 144 12.97 -8.95 13.54
N GLN A 145 13.26 -8.66 14.82
CA GLN A 145 12.59 -9.30 15.95
C GLN A 145 11.08 -8.98 15.99
N GLU A 146 10.69 -7.74 15.69
CA GLU A 146 9.27 -7.34 15.65
C GLU A 146 8.50 -8.04 14.52
N PHE A 147 9.14 -8.21 13.37
CA PHE A 147 8.55 -8.89 12.21
C PHE A 147 8.33 -10.39 12.49
N TYR A 148 9.31 -11.07 13.10
CA TYR A 148 9.15 -12.47 13.51
C TYR A 148 8.07 -12.64 14.58
N GLY A 149 7.95 -11.71 15.54
CA GLY A 149 6.87 -11.71 16.53
C GLY A 149 5.49 -11.60 15.90
N PHE A 150 5.33 -10.72 14.90
CA PHE A 150 4.08 -10.59 14.15
C PHE A 150 3.71 -11.86 13.38
N LEU A 151 4.68 -12.49 12.69
CA LEU A 151 4.44 -13.76 11.98
C LEU A 151 4.04 -14.89 12.93
N GLN A 152 4.64 -14.95 14.12
CA GLN A 152 4.25 -15.90 15.16
C GLN A 152 2.81 -15.69 15.61
N GLY A 153 2.38 -14.43 15.77
CA GLY A 153 0.99 -14.07 16.08
C GLY A 153 0.01 -14.56 15.00
N ILE A 154 0.35 -14.40 13.72
CA ILE A 154 -0.47 -14.92 12.61
C ILE A 154 -0.56 -16.45 12.66
N LYS A 155 0.54 -17.14 12.94
CA LYS A 155 0.55 -18.61 13.01
C LYS A 155 -0.37 -19.14 14.11
N VAL A 156 -0.32 -18.55 15.31
CA VAL A 156 -1.21 -18.91 16.43
C VAL A 156 -2.68 -18.72 16.04
N MET A 157 -3.00 -17.59 15.40
CA MET A 157 -4.37 -17.30 14.93
C MET A 157 -4.84 -18.31 13.89
N TYR A 158 -3.98 -18.66 12.93
CA TYR A 158 -4.30 -19.67 11.91
C TYR A 158 -4.54 -21.06 12.52
N ASP A 159 -3.68 -21.50 13.45
CA ASP A 159 -3.81 -22.79 14.12
C ASP A 159 -5.11 -22.86 14.93
N ALA A 160 -5.50 -21.76 15.60
CA ALA A 160 -6.77 -21.65 16.31
C ALA A 160 -7.98 -21.76 15.35
N LEU A 161 -7.98 -21.00 14.24
CA LEU A 161 -9.06 -21.00 13.27
C LEU A 161 -9.21 -22.36 12.56
N LYS A 162 -8.12 -23.08 12.32
CA LYS A 162 -8.10 -24.42 11.73
C LYS A 162 -8.87 -25.46 12.56
N SER A 163 -8.99 -25.26 13.87
CA SER A 163 -9.70 -26.17 14.78
C SER A 163 -11.22 -25.99 14.80
N ILE A 164 -11.74 -24.84 14.35
CA ILE A 164 -13.16 -24.47 14.41
C ILE A 164 -14.07 -25.44 13.63
N PRO A 165 -13.74 -25.89 12.40
CA PRO A 165 -14.60 -26.81 11.65
C PRO A 165 -14.81 -28.16 12.38
N ASN A 166 -13.80 -28.64 13.10
CA ASN A 166 -13.89 -29.89 13.84
C ASN A 166 -14.82 -29.76 15.05
N LEU A 167 -14.78 -28.62 15.75
CA LEU A 167 -15.70 -28.32 16.85
C LEU A 167 -17.15 -28.23 16.37
N ILE A 168 -17.39 -27.55 15.25
CA ILE A 168 -18.74 -27.45 14.65
C ILE A 168 -19.28 -28.86 14.32
N LYS A 169 -18.42 -29.71 13.74
CA LYS A 169 -18.78 -31.10 13.43
C LYS A 169 -19.10 -31.92 14.70
N SER A 170 -18.29 -31.82 15.74
CA SER A 170 -18.54 -32.51 17.02
C SER A 170 -19.84 -32.06 17.71
N VAL A 171 -20.19 -30.77 17.61
CA VAL A 171 -21.48 -30.25 18.11
C VAL A 171 -22.67 -30.84 17.34
N SER A 172 -22.53 -31.04 16.02
CA SER A 172 -23.56 -31.71 15.23
C SER A 172 -23.71 -33.19 15.61
N GLU A 173 -22.61 -33.88 15.88
CA GLU A 173 -22.59 -35.31 16.25
C GLU A 173 -23.14 -35.56 17.66
N LEU A 174 -23.01 -34.59 18.58
CA LEU A 174 -23.58 -34.64 19.93
C LEU A 174 -25.10 -34.82 19.95
N THR A 175 -25.81 -34.33 18.93
CA THR A 175 -27.26 -34.48 18.82
C THR A 175 -27.70 -35.90 18.50
N GLN A 176 -26.79 -36.75 18.02
CA GLN A 176 -27.07 -38.14 17.61
C GLN A 176 -26.74 -39.18 18.69
N LEU A 177 -26.08 -38.77 19.79
CA LEU A 177 -25.70 -39.66 20.88
C LEU A 177 -26.85 -39.78 21.90
N SER A 178 -27.19 -41.01 22.30
CA SER A 178 -28.32 -41.30 23.19
C SER A 178 -27.95 -41.31 24.67
N THR A 179 -26.73 -41.71 25.02
CA THR A 179 -26.28 -41.81 26.42
C THR A 179 -25.54 -40.56 26.85
N THR A 180 -25.62 -40.24 28.14
CA THR A 180 -24.87 -39.13 28.75
C THR A 180 -23.37 -39.39 28.72
N GLU A 181 -22.96 -40.64 28.94
CA GLU A 181 -21.55 -41.07 28.93
C GLU A 181 -20.89 -40.85 27.57
N ASP A 182 -21.53 -41.28 26.48
CA ASP A 182 -21.01 -41.08 25.12
C ASP A 182 -20.87 -39.60 24.76
N ARG A 183 -21.84 -38.77 25.18
CA ARG A 183 -21.79 -37.31 24.99
C ARG A 183 -20.58 -36.71 25.70
N THR A 184 -20.35 -37.08 26.97
CA THR A 184 -19.17 -36.63 27.73
C THR A 184 -17.85 -37.08 27.08
N ASN A 185 -17.74 -38.36 26.69
CA ASN A 185 -16.53 -38.88 26.04
C ASN A 185 -16.25 -38.20 24.70
N HIS A 186 -17.31 -37.88 23.94
CA HIS A 186 -17.21 -37.16 22.68
C HIS A 186 -16.72 -35.72 22.88
N VAL A 187 -17.26 -35.00 23.88
CA VAL A 187 -16.81 -33.63 24.23
C VAL A 187 -15.35 -33.63 24.66
N ILE A 188 -14.95 -34.56 25.52
CA ILE A 188 -13.55 -34.68 25.98
C ILE A 188 -12.62 -34.88 24.78
N LYS A 189 -12.96 -35.79 23.86
CA LYS A 189 -12.17 -36.06 22.66
C LYS A 189 -12.05 -34.84 21.74
N ALA A 190 -13.15 -34.11 21.53
CA ALA A 190 -13.17 -32.91 20.71
C ALA A 190 -12.28 -31.80 21.32
N LEU A 191 -12.37 -31.59 22.64
CA LEU A 191 -11.55 -30.60 23.34
C LEU A 191 -10.07 -30.99 23.41
N SER A 192 -9.74 -32.27 23.60
CA SER A 192 -8.35 -32.75 23.55
C SER A 192 -7.72 -32.54 22.17
N SER A 193 -8.48 -32.68 21.08
CA SER A 193 -7.99 -32.39 19.73
C SER A 193 -7.65 -30.91 19.53
N VAL A 194 -8.36 -30.00 20.20
CA VAL A 194 -8.08 -28.55 20.15
C VAL A 194 -6.86 -28.23 21.01
N ALA A 195 -6.76 -28.81 22.21
CA ALA A 195 -5.61 -28.62 23.10
C ALA A 195 -4.30 -29.06 22.44
N ASN A 196 -4.29 -30.19 21.73
CA ASN A 196 -3.12 -30.69 21.00
C ASN A 196 -2.73 -29.80 19.79
N ALA A 197 -3.70 -29.09 19.19
CA ALA A 197 -3.42 -28.14 18.11
C ALA A 197 -2.76 -26.85 18.63
N VAL A 198 -3.00 -26.49 19.90
CA VAL A 198 -2.44 -25.29 20.55
C VAL A 198 -1.08 -25.58 21.21
N SER A 199 -0.84 -26.80 21.68
CA SER A 199 0.41 -27.17 22.38
C SER A 199 1.64 -27.33 21.46
N HIS A 200 1.47 -27.35 20.14
CA HIS A 200 2.60 -27.37 19.17
C HIS A 200 3.19 -25.97 18.89
N VAL A 201 2.94 -24.99 19.77
CA VAL A 201 3.39 -23.59 19.62
C VAL A 201 4.32 -23.14 20.76
N GLN A 202 4.97 -24.09 21.46
CA GLN A 202 6.04 -23.81 22.41
C GLN A 202 7.42 -23.99 21.76
#